data_AF-A0A847NI17-F1
#
_entry.id   AF-A0A847NI17-F1
#
_cell.length_a   1.000
_cell.length_b   1.000
_cell.length_c   1.000
_cell.angle_alpha   90.00
_cell.angle_beta   90.00
_cell.angle_gamma   90.00
#
_symmetry.space_group_name_H-M   'P 1'
#
loop_
_entity.id
_entity.type
_entity.pdbx_description
1 polymer ?
#
loop_
_entity_poly.entity_id
_entity_poly.type
_entity_poly.pdbx_seq_one_letter_code
_entity_poly.pdbx_strand_id
1 'polypeptide(L)'
;MIINERFIINLQGKSYVTYEGLLDLAHQRNLKSLEVEIIQIPTNENNMTAICKAIATTDEERYQDIGDASPKSVNTALVPHLIRMASTRAKARVLRDFTNVGMTAIEELSIEEAGVAEEEGNYPTYQDDPPTSRQIETIKKLAGELNYQINYDSLTKKSAATIISRLIEEKKK
;
A
#
# COMPACT_ATOMS: atom_id res chain seq x y z
N MET A 1 -13.20 -9.37 19.57
CA MET A 1 -13.80 -9.48 18.22
C MET A 1 -12.71 -9.29 17.19
N ILE A 2 -12.74 -10.09 16.12
CA ILE A 2 -11.72 -10.14 15.07
C ILE A 2 -12.36 -9.72 13.75
N ILE A 3 -11.58 -9.08 12.86
CA ILE A 3 -12.04 -8.70 11.52
C ILE A 3 -12.49 -9.93 10.72
N ASN A 4 -13.61 -9.83 10.01
CA ASN A 4 -14.07 -10.93 9.16
C ASN A 4 -13.21 -11.01 7.90
N GLU A 5 -12.74 -12.22 7.55
CA GLU A 5 -11.88 -12.47 6.38
C GLU A 5 -12.49 -12.00 5.06
N ARG A 6 -13.83 -11.92 4.95
CA ARG A 6 -14.51 -11.37 3.76
C ARG A 6 -14.16 -9.91 3.46
N PHE A 7 -13.70 -9.18 4.48
CA PHE A 7 -13.28 -7.78 4.36
C PHE A 7 -11.77 -7.64 4.18
N ILE A 8 -11.05 -8.76 4.04
CA ILE A 8 -9.63 -8.77 3.71
C ILE A 8 -9.50 -9.05 2.22
N ILE A 9 -8.84 -8.16 1.52
CA ILE A 9 -8.50 -8.32 0.11
C ILE A 9 -7.01 -8.60 -0.02
N ASN A 10 -6.64 -9.43 -1.00
CA ASN A 10 -5.24 -9.68 -1.33
C ASN A 10 -4.90 -8.97 -2.64
N LEU A 11 -3.90 -8.10 -2.60
CA LEU A 11 -3.44 -7.36 -3.75
C LEU A 11 -1.91 -7.43 -3.81
N GLN A 12 -1.40 -7.98 -4.92
CA GLN A 12 0.04 -8.15 -5.15
C GLN A 12 0.79 -8.87 -3.99
N GLY A 13 0.14 -9.84 -3.35
CA GLY A 13 0.73 -10.61 -2.25
C GLY A 13 0.73 -9.93 -0.88
N LYS A 14 0.16 -8.72 -0.77
CA LYS A 14 -0.11 -8.05 0.51
C LYS A 14 -1.62 -8.11 0.82
N SER A 15 -1.96 -8.22 2.10
CA SER A 15 -3.35 -8.22 2.57
C SER A 15 -3.75 -6.83 3.05
N TYR A 16 -4.93 -6.37 2.63
CA TYR A 16 -5.50 -5.08 2.99
C TYR A 16 -6.90 -5.28 3.56
N VAL A 17 -7.28 -4.46 4.53
CA VAL A 17 -8.63 -4.43 5.06
C VAL A 17 -9.48 -3.43 4.26
N THR A 18 -10.78 -3.66 4.13
CA THR A 18 -11.69 -2.65 3.59
C THR A 18 -12.17 -1.70 4.67
N TYR A 19 -12.45 -0.45 4.30
CA TYR A 19 -13.11 0.50 5.21
C TYR A 19 -14.41 -0.07 5.77
N GLU A 20 -15.19 -0.79 4.96
CA GLU A 20 -16.42 -1.45 5.41
C GLU A 20 -16.16 -2.43 6.56
N GLY A 21 -15.10 -3.24 6.47
CA GLY A 21 -14.75 -4.17 7.54
C GLY A 21 -14.31 -3.47 8.83
N LEU A 22 -13.56 -2.38 8.70
CA LEU A 22 -13.18 -1.54 9.85
C LEU A 22 -14.42 -0.93 10.51
N LEU A 23 -15.37 -0.41 9.73
CA LEU A 23 -16.59 0.18 10.25
C LEU A 23 -17.53 -0.87 10.89
N ASP A 24 -17.64 -2.06 10.31
CA ASP A 24 -18.40 -3.17 10.87
C ASP A 24 -17.84 -3.59 12.24
N LEU A 25 -16.52 -3.84 12.31
CA LEU A 25 -15.85 -4.18 13.57
C LEU A 25 -15.95 -3.05 14.59
N ALA A 26 -15.94 -1.80 14.12
CA ALA A 26 -16.10 -0.65 14.99
C ALA A 26 -17.50 -0.59 15.63
N HIS A 27 -18.58 -0.83 14.87
CA HIS A 27 -19.92 -0.91 15.44
C HIS A 27 -20.08 -2.07 16.42
N GLN A 28 -19.45 -3.22 16.15
CA GLN A 28 -19.43 -4.33 17.10
C GLN A 28 -18.70 -3.99 18.42
N ARG A 29 -17.80 -2.99 18.40
CA ARG A 29 -17.12 -2.42 19.57
C ARG A 29 -17.80 -1.17 20.14
N ASN A 30 -19.10 -0.98 19.88
CA ASN A 30 -19.90 0.13 20.43
C ASN A 30 -19.41 1.52 20.00
N LEU A 31 -18.96 1.68 18.75
CA LEU A 31 -18.72 3.00 18.16
C LEU A 31 -19.96 3.88 18.32
N LYS A 32 -19.79 5.05 18.95
CA LYS A 32 -20.88 6.02 19.18
C LYS A 32 -20.89 7.15 18.17
N SER A 33 -19.73 7.70 17.86
CA SER A 33 -19.61 8.74 16.84
C SER A 33 -18.37 8.54 15.97
N LEU A 34 -18.48 8.93 14.71
CA LEU A 34 -17.37 9.07 13.78
C LEU A 34 -17.52 10.41 13.07
N GLU A 35 -16.68 11.36 13.46
CA GLU A 35 -16.75 12.75 13.00
C GLU A 35 -15.55 13.06 12.12
N VAL A 36 -15.74 13.96 11.15
CA VAL A 36 -14.65 14.42 10.27
C VAL A 36 -14.67 15.94 10.17
N GLU A 37 -13.50 16.54 10.35
CA GLU A 37 -13.24 17.97 10.20
C GLU A 37 -12.25 18.19 9.04
N ILE A 38 -12.52 19.18 8.19
CA ILE A 38 -11.56 19.62 7.18
C ILE A 38 -10.52 20.51 7.86
N ILE A 39 -9.26 20.11 7.82
CA ILE A 39 -8.13 20.86 8.40
C ILE A 39 -7.46 21.74 7.34
N GLN A 40 -7.39 21.25 6.09
CA GLN A 40 -6.81 22.00 4.98
C GLN A 40 -7.66 21.82 3.72
N ILE A 41 -8.05 22.94 3.13
CA ILE A 41 -8.70 23.00 1.82
C ILE A 41 -7.59 23.04 0.73
N PRO A 42 -7.70 22.27 -0.36
CA PRO A 42 -6.69 22.25 -1.40
C PRO A 42 -6.67 23.58 -2.17
N THR A 43 -5.47 24.18 -2.29
CA THR A 43 -5.20 25.41 -3.05
C THR A 43 -3.90 25.28 -3.83
N ASN A 44 -3.64 26.19 -4.76
CA ASN A 44 -2.38 26.17 -5.49
C ASN A 44 -1.16 26.35 -4.57
N GLU A 45 -1.27 27.18 -3.51
CA GLU A 45 -0.15 27.41 -2.58
C GLU A 45 0.23 26.15 -1.78
N ASN A 46 -0.71 25.24 -1.54
CA ASN A 46 -0.47 24.00 -0.80
C ASN A 46 -0.38 22.75 -1.70
N ASN A 47 -0.06 22.95 -2.99
CA ASN A 47 0.04 21.87 -4.00
C ASN A 47 -1.26 21.07 -4.16
N MET A 48 -2.41 21.74 -3.99
CA MET A 48 -3.74 21.16 -4.01
C MET A 48 -3.90 20.04 -2.96
N THR A 49 -3.29 20.16 -1.79
CA THR A 49 -3.36 19.13 -0.75
C THR A 49 -4.56 19.37 0.16
N ALA A 50 -5.46 18.39 0.25
CA ALA A 50 -6.55 18.35 1.22
C ALA A 50 -6.12 17.54 2.46
N ILE A 51 -6.47 18.01 3.66
CA ILE A 51 -6.25 17.28 4.91
C ILE A 51 -7.54 17.27 5.71
N CYS A 52 -7.95 16.09 6.16
CA CYS A 52 -9.09 15.89 7.04
C CYS A 52 -8.61 15.20 8.32
N LYS A 53 -9.24 15.53 9.45
CA LYS A 53 -9.06 14.85 10.74
C LYS A 53 -10.34 14.09 11.05
N ALA A 54 -10.21 12.81 11.38
CA ALA A 54 -11.34 12.00 11.82
C ALA A 54 -11.20 11.66 13.30
N ILE A 55 -12.33 11.58 14.00
CA ILE A 55 -12.42 11.24 15.42
C ILE A 55 -13.45 10.13 15.57
N ALA A 56 -13.04 9.01 16.19
CA ALA A 56 -13.92 7.91 16.56
C ALA A 56 -14.07 7.88 18.08
N THR A 57 -15.31 7.81 18.56
CA THR A 57 -15.61 7.89 20.00
C THR A 57 -16.51 6.74 20.42
N THR A 58 -16.20 6.12 21.56
CA THR A 58 -17.10 5.23 22.33
C THR A 58 -17.45 5.90 23.66
N ASP A 59 -18.11 5.18 24.57
CA ASP A 59 -18.30 5.70 25.94
C ASP A 59 -17.00 5.88 26.73
N GLU A 60 -15.99 5.07 26.43
CA GLU A 60 -14.78 4.96 27.26
C GLU A 60 -13.53 5.48 26.55
N GLU A 61 -13.53 5.46 25.21
CA GLU A 61 -12.34 5.70 24.40
C GLU A 61 -12.60 6.73 23.31
N ARG A 62 -11.54 7.45 22.93
CA ARG A 62 -11.56 8.42 21.85
C ARG A 62 -10.26 8.33 21.05
N TYR A 63 -10.39 8.01 19.77
CA TYR A 63 -9.29 7.91 18.83
C TYR A 63 -9.38 9.04 17.81
N GLN A 64 -8.24 9.48 17.29
CA GLN A 64 -8.19 10.48 16.23
C GLN A 64 -6.99 10.24 15.32
N ASP A 65 -7.19 10.49 14.03
CA ASP A 65 -6.09 10.49 13.06
C ASP A 65 -6.43 11.44 11.91
N ILE A 66 -5.46 11.67 11.03
CA ILE A 66 -5.57 12.49 9.83
C ILE A 66 -5.45 11.65 8.57
N GLY A 67 -6.10 12.13 7.52
CA GLY A 67 -5.94 11.63 6.16
C GLY A 67 -5.75 12.79 5.21
N ASP A 68 -4.87 12.58 4.24
CA ASP A 68 -4.49 13.57 3.25
C ASP A 68 -4.70 13.04 1.82
N ALA A 69 -4.93 13.97 0.90
CA ALA A 69 -4.99 13.67 -0.52
C ALA A 69 -4.51 14.89 -1.32
N SER A 70 -3.63 14.64 -2.27
CA SER A 70 -3.18 15.61 -3.28
C SER A 70 -3.19 14.96 -4.66
N PRO A 71 -3.08 15.72 -5.76
CA PRO A 71 -2.97 15.14 -7.10
C PRO A 71 -1.78 14.17 -7.25
N LYS A 72 -0.75 14.28 -6.40
CA LYS A 72 0.41 13.38 -6.39
C LYS A 72 0.18 12.09 -5.62
N SER A 73 -0.85 12.03 -4.78
CA SER A 73 -1.10 10.89 -3.89
C SER A 73 -2.37 10.12 -4.26
N VAL A 74 -3.03 10.46 -5.37
CA VAL A 74 -4.26 9.81 -5.83
C VAL A 74 -4.17 9.55 -7.32
N ASN A 75 -4.95 8.59 -7.84
CA ASN A 75 -5.05 8.40 -9.28
C ASN A 75 -5.69 9.63 -9.95
N THR A 76 -5.42 9.81 -11.24
CA THR A 76 -5.93 10.96 -12.03
C THR A 76 -7.45 11.12 -11.96
N ALA A 77 -8.20 10.01 -11.89
CA ALA A 77 -9.65 10.04 -11.81
C ALA A 77 -10.19 10.59 -10.47
N LEU A 78 -9.39 10.54 -9.41
CA LEU A 78 -9.74 11.01 -8.07
C LEU A 78 -9.29 12.45 -7.78
N VAL A 79 -8.50 13.06 -8.67
CA VAL A 79 -8.03 14.46 -8.56
C VAL A 79 -9.19 15.47 -8.37
N PRO A 80 -10.38 15.32 -8.97
CA PRO A 80 -11.51 16.22 -8.69
C PRO A 80 -12.15 16.03 -7.30
N HIS A 81 -11.69 15.05 -6.51
CA HIS A 81 -12.37 14.56 -5.31
C HIS A 81 -11.45 14.49 -4.07
N LEU A 82 -10.42 15.34 -4.01
CA LEU A 82 -9.37 15.29 -2.98
C LEU A 82 -9.90 15.35 -1.55
N ILE A 83 -10.85 16.25 -1.24
CA ILE A 83 -11.44 16.33 0.10
C ILE A 83 -12.16 15.03 0.47
N ARG A 84 -12.87 14.40 -0.49
CA ARG A 84 -13.55 13.12 -0.28
C ARG A 84 -12.55 12.02 0.02
N MET A 85 -11.42 12.01 -0.70
CA MET A 85 -10.35 11.04 -0.47
C MET A 85 -9.68 11.25 0.88
N ALA A 86 -9.25 12.46 1.21
CA ALA A 86 -8.68 12.81 2.51
C ALA A 86 -9.61 12.42 3.67
N SER A 87 -10.92 12.69 3.55
CA SER A 87 -11.94 12.28 4.52
C SER A 87 -12.02 10.76 4.68
N THR A 88 -12.05 10.00 3.58
CA THR A 88 -12.09 8.53 3.64
C THR A 88 -10.84 7.96 4.29
N ARG A 89 -9.65 8.46 3.92
CA ARG A 89 -8.37 8.05 4.50
C ARG A 89 -8.30 8.31 6.00
N ALA A 90 -8.75 9.50 6.43
CA ALA A 90 -8.79 9.86 7.85
C ALA A 90 -9.67 8.90 8.64
N LYS A 91 -10.88 8.61 8.13
CA LYS A 91 -11.80 7.67 8.77
C LYS A 91 -11.23 6.25 8.82
N ALA A 92 -10.62 5.77 7.73
CA ALA A 92 -10.03 4.44 7.70
C ALA A 92 -8.92 4.30 8.77
N ARG A 93 -8.02 5.29 8.84
CA ARG A 93 -6.93 5.31 9.82
C ARG A 93 -7.40 5.32 11.27
N VAL A 94 -8.30 6.24 11.63
CA VAL A 94 -8.84 6.28 13.01
C VAL A 94 -9.58 5.01 13.37
N LEU A 95 -10.27 4.38 12.41
CA LEU A 95 -10.95 3.11 12.67
C LEU A 95 -9.97 1.95 12.81
N ARG A 96 -8.81 1.95 12.14
CA ARG A 96 -7.75 0.96 12.41
C ARG A 96 -7.25 1.05 13.84
N ASP A 97 -6.95 2.26 14.30
CA ASP A 97 -6.48 2.50 15.67
C ASP A 97 -7.54 2.06 16.68
N PHE A 98 -8.79 2.47 16.47
CA PHE A 98 -9.94 2.08 17.30
C PHE A 98 -10.16 0.55 17.32
N THR A 99 -10.04 -0.11 16.17
CA THR A 99 -10.29 -1.55 16.05
C THR A 99 -9.06 -2.41 16.33
N ASN A 100 -7.91 -1.79 16.62
CA ASN A 100 -6.62 -2.45 16.77
C ASN A 100 -6.29 -3.38 15.58
N VAL A 101 -6.51 -2.89 14.36
CA VAL A 101 -6.22 -3.61 13.11
C VAL A 101 -4.99 -2.97 12.47
N GLY A 102 -3.86 -3.68 12.48
CA GLY A 102 -2.60 -3.21 11.90
C GLY A 102 -2.50 -3.29 10.37
N MET A 103 -3.47 -3.94 9.70
CA MET A 103 -3.51 -4.00 8.23
C MET A 103 -3.92 -2.66 7.64
N THR A 104 -3.20 -2.18 6.62
CA THR A 104 -3.57 -0.97 5.88
C THR A 104 -4.94 -1.13 5.22
N ALA A 105 -5.77 -0.08 5.28
CA ALA A 105 -7.03 -0.09 4.57
C ALA A 105 -6.81 0.19 3.07
N ILE A 106 -7.55 -0.47 2.20
CA ILE A 106 -7.40 -0.29 0.75
C ILE A 106 -7.67 1.17 0.32
N GLU A 107 -8.59 1.85 0.99
CA GLU A 107 -8.94 3.24 0.73
C GLU A 107 -7.83 4.23 1.13
N GLU A 108 -6.81 3.78 1.86
CA GLU A 108 -5.61 4.57 2.15
C GLU A 108 -4.64 4.64 0.98
N LEU A 109 -4.69 3.67 0.07
CA LEU A 109 -3.72 3.55 -1.01
C LEU A 109 -4.05 4.48 -2.18
N SER A 110 -3.01 4.88 -2.91
CA SER A 110 -3.16 5.28 -4.31
C SER A 110 -3.28 4.00 -5.14
N ILE A 111 -4.20 3.93 -6.11
CA ILE A 111 -4.34 2.72 -6.95
C ILE A 111 -3.04 2.42 -7.73
N GLU A 112 -2.18 3.41 -7.93
CA GLU A 112 -0.81 3.20 -8.45
C GLU A 112 0.11 2.48 -7.44
N GLU A 113 0.02 2.71 -6.13
CA GLU A 113 0.76 1.93 -5.12
C GLU A 113 0.22 0.48 -5.02
N ALA A 114 -1.06 0.31 -5.32
CA ALA A 114 -1.75 -0.98 -5.41
C ALA A 114 -1.42 -1.74 -6.72
N GLY A 115 -0.87 -1.02 -7.72
CA GLY A 115 -0.49 -1.46 -9.06
C GLY A 115 1.02 -1.46 -9.33
N VAL A 116 1.81 -0.84 -8.46
CA VAL A 116 3.26 -0.62 -8.57
C VAL A 116 3.86 -0.77 -7.18
N ALA A 117 4.08 -2.00 -6.74
CA ALA A 117 5.07 -2.28 -5.71
C ALA A 117 6.47 -2.38 -6.34
N GLU A 118 6.97 -1.27 -6.87
CA GLU A 118 8.39 -0.93 -6.76
C GLU A 118 8.44 0.30 -5.86
N GLU A 119 8.42 0.08 -4.55
CA GLU A 119 8.61 1.14 -3.56
C GLU A 119 10.02 1.74 -3.74
N GLU A 120 10.13 2.91 -4.37
CA GLU A 120 11.19 3.89 -4.08
C GLU A 120 10.92 4.51 -2.68
N GLY A 121 10.90 3.65 -1.66
CA GLY A 121 11.15 4.08 -0.30
C GLY A 121 12.65 4.32 -0.16
N ASN A 122 13.03 5.47 0.39
CA ASN A 122 14.41 5.80 0.74
C ASN A 122 14.89 4.93 1.94
N TYR A 123 14.91 3.62 1.74
CA TYR A 123 15.70 2.65 2.49
C TYR A 123 17.03 2.50 1.74
N PRO A 124 18.16 2.23 2.41
CA PRO A 124 19.42 1.99 1.71
C PRO A 124 19.19 0.89 0.67
N THR A 125 19.19 1.30 -0.61
CA THR A 125 18.97 0.37 -1.71
C THR A 125 20.28 -0.39 -1.87
N TYR A 126 20.33 -1.58 -1.30
CA TYR A 126 21.46 -2.49 -1.49
C TYR A 126 21.41 -3.10 -2.91
N GLN A 127 21.45 -2.25 -3.95
CA GLN A 127 21.45 -2.66 -5.35
C GLN A 127 22.73 -3.43 -5.70
N ASP A 128 23.80 -3.19 -4.95
CA ASP A 128 25.12 -3.81 -5.10
C ASP A 128 25.31 -5.07 -4.24
N ASP A 129 24.31 -5.46 -3.42
CA ASP A 129 24.37 -6.71 -2.68
C ASP A 129 24.39 -7.92 -3.63
N PRO A 130 25.00 -9.04 -3.21
CA PRO A 130 24.88 -10.29 -3.93
C PRO A 130 23.40 -10.73 -4.05
N PRO A 131 23.02 -11.41 -5.14
CA PRO A 131 21.67 -11.86 -5.38
C PRO A 131 21.17 -12.77 -4.27
N THR A 132 19.87 -12.73 -4.02
CA THR A 132 19.24 -13.66 -3.07
C THR A 132 19.31 -15.10 -3.59
N SER A 133 19.29 -16.09 -2.69
CA SER A 133 19.30 -17.52 -3.07
C SER A 133 18.20 -17.87 -4.06
N ARG A 134 17.02 -17.24 -3.92
CA ARG A 134 15.86 -17.43 -4.80
C ARG A 134 16.09 -16.88 -6.21
N GLN A 135 16.77 -15.74 -6.34
CA GLN A 135 17.16 -15.20 -7.64
C GLN A 135 18.17 -16.14 -8.33
N ILE A 136 19.18 -16.63 -7.60
CA ILE A 136 20.18 -17.56 -8.14
C ILE A 136 19.52 -18.86 -8.61
N GLU A 137 18.61 -19.43 -7.82
CA GLU A 137 17.88 -20.65 -8.18
C GLU A 137 17.02 -20.45 -9.43
N THR A 138 16.32 -19.32 -9.51
CA THR A 138 15.50 -18.96 -10.67
C THR A 138 16.36 -18.81 -11.94
N ILE A 139 17.50 -18.12 -11.83
CA ILE A 139 18.44 -17.96 -12.95
C ILE A 139 19.00 -19.31 -13.38
N LYS A 140 19.44 -20.16 -12.45
CA LYS A 140 19.95 -21.52 -12.77
C LYS A 140 18.91 -22.36 -13.52
N LYS A 141 17.65 -22.31 -13.08
CA LYS A 141 16.56 -23.03 -13.74
C LYS A 141 16.33 -22.52 -15.16
N LEU A 142 16.11 -21.21 -15.32
CA LEU A 142 15.80 -20.62 -16.63
C LEU A 142 16.97 -20.70 -17.61
N ALA A 143 18.19 -20.43 -17.13
CA ALA A 143 19.39 -20.51 -17.96
C ALA A 143 19.69 -21.97 -18.35
N GLY A 144 19.46 -22.94 -17.46
CA GLY A 144 19.59 -24.36 -17.79
C GLY A 144 18.60 -24.83 -18.86
N GLU A 145 17.34 -24.39 -18.77
CA GLU A 145 16.31 -24.70 -19.77
C GLU A 145 16.62 -24.09 -21.15
N LEU A 146 17.23 -22.90 -21.18
CA LEU A 146 17.60 -22.20 -22.41
C LEU A 146 19.06 -22.44 -22.84
N ASN A 147 19.79 -23.30 -22.12
CA ASN A 147 21.20 -23.61 -22.31
C ASN A 147 22.14 -22.37 -22.34
N TYR A 148 21.83 -21.35 -21.55
CA TYR A 148 22.65 -20.14 -21.37
C TYR A 148 23.72 -20.34 -20.30
N GLN A 149 24.93 -19.85 -20.58
CA GLN A 149 25.99 -19.73 -19.58
C GLN A 149 25.95 -18.36 -18.90
N ILE A 150 25.88 -18.35 -17.56
CA ILE A 150 25.82 -17.14 -16.76
C ILE A 150 26.92 -17.20 -15.70
N ASN A 151 27.68 -16.11 -15.56
CA ASN A 151 28.63 -15.94 -14.48
C ASN A 151 27.89 -15.47 -13.22
N TYR A 152 27.84 -16.30 -12.19
CA TYR A 152 27.12 -16.02 -10.95
C TYR A 152 27.92 -15.18 -9.95
N ASP A 153 29.26 -15.17 -10.06
CA ASP A 153 30.15 -14.58 -9.07
C ASP A 153 30.20 -13.04 -9.16
N SER A 154 29.80 -12.47 -10.30
CA SER A 154 29.75 -11.02 -10.54
C SER A 154 28.34 -10.45 -10.49
N LEU A 155 27.34 -11.24 -10.08
CA LEU A 155 25.97 -10.78 -10.03
C LEU A 155 25.73 -9.91 -8.81
N THR A 156 24.91 -8.89 -9.00
CA THR A 156 24.23 -8.12 -7.96
C THR A 156 22.72 -8.38 -8.01
N LYS A 157 21.98 -8.07 -6.94
CA LYS A 157 20.51 -8.19 -6.90
C LYS A 157 19.83 -7.54 -8.11
N LYS A 158 20.33 -6.38 -8.55
CA LYS A 158 19.81 -5.66 -9.73
C LYS A 158 20.07 -6.42 -11.03
N SER A 159 21.33 -6.80 -11.28
CA SER A 159 21.69 -7.54 -12.50
C SER A 159 20.97 -8.90 -12.58
N ALA A 160 20.78 -9.58 -11.44
CA ALA A 160 20.04 -10.83 -11.36
C ALA A 160 18.57 -10.66 -11.75
N ALA A 161 17.90 -9.59 -11.29
CA ALA A 161 16.54 -9.29 -11.70
C ALA A 161 16.43 -9.02 -13.21
N THR A 162 17.34 -8.22 -13.78
CA THR A 162 17.39 -7.93 -15.22
C THR A 162 17.57 -9.21 -16.05
N ILE A 163 18.44 -10.12 -15.60
CA ILE A 163 18.69 -11.41 -16.25
C ILE A 163 17.44 -12.30 -16.22
N ILE A 164 16.75 -12.38 -15.07
CA ILE A 164 15.53 -13.19 -14.96
C ILE A 164 14.46 -12.70 -15.95
N SER A 165 14.22 -11.39 -16.02
CA SER A 165 13.25 -10.81 -16.95
C SER A 165 13.59 -11.15 -18.41
N ARG A 166 14.86 -11.03 -18.79
CA ARG A 166 15.32 -11.38 -20.14
C ARG A 166 15.12 -12.86 -20.46
N LEU A 167 15.50 -13.76 -19.54
CA LEU A 167 15.34 -15.20 -19.75
C LEU A 167 13.86 -15.61 -19.84
N ILE A 168 12.97 -14.96 -19.08
CA ILE A 168 11.52 -15.20 -19.17
C ILE A 168 10.98 -14.75 -20.53
N GLU A 169 11.40 -13.60 -21.03
CA GLU A 169 11.00 -13.11 -22.36
C GLU A 169 11.50 -14.02 -23.48
N GLU A 170 12.73 -14.50 -23.39
CA GLU A 170 13.30 -15.41 -24.39
C GLU A 170 12.64 -16.79 -24.36
N LYS A 171 12.24 -17.30 -23.18
CA LYS A 171 11.47 -18.55 -23.07
C LYS A 171 10.06 -18.45 -23.67
N LYS A 172 9.50 -17.23 -23.76
CA LYS A 172 8.17 -17.00 -24.37
C LYS A 172 8.23 -16.92 -25.90
N LYS A 173 9.42 -16.83 -26.50
CA LYS A 173 9.63 -16.89 -27.96
C LYS A 173 9.83 -18.32 -28.41
#